data_AF-A0AAN8K8C4-F1
#
_entry.id   AF-A0AAN8K8C4-F1
#
_cell.length_a   1.000
_cell.length_b   1.000
_cell.length_c   1.000
_cell.angle_alpha   90.00
_cell.angle_beta   90.00
_cell.angle_gamma   90.00
#
_symmetry.space_group_name_H-M   'P 1'
#
loop_
_entity.id
_entity.type
_entity.pdbx_description
1 polymer ?
#
loop_
_entity_poly.entity_id
_entity_poly.type
_entity_poly.pdbx_seq_one_letter_code
_entity_poly.pdbx_strand_id
1 'polypeptide(L)'
;MENGGEDTESLWESVESNRYILSRYISPGKLTPYLRQCKVLDEQDEDEVLNSLLLVSKVNRTGRLLDILHGKGERGHVVFLESLEFYYPDLYKLVTGKEPTRRFSTIVVEEGQEGLTQFLMNEVIKLQQQTKAKDVQRVDLIGKQRTLEDEYKKLRLANQELSAFQLSNN
;
A
#
# COMPACT_ATOMS: atom_id res chain seq x y z
N MET A 1 0.92 -10.17 -40.67
CA MET A 1 1.78 -10.47 -39.51
C MET A 1 1.12 -9.81 -38.32
N GLU A 2 0.21 -10.52 -37.66
CA GLU A 2 -0.40 -10.14 -36.38
C GLU A 2 -0.25 -11.38 -35.50
N ASN A 3 0.74 -11.37 -34.62
CA ASN A 3 0.98 -12.45 -33.65
C ASN A 3 1.51 -11.88 -32.31
N GLY A 4 1.33 -10.57 -32.07
CA GLY A 4 1.83 -9.89 -30.87
C GLY A 4 0.76 -9.62 -29.80
N GLY A 5 -0.54 -9.80 -30.12
CA GLY A 5 -1.64 -9.51 -29.21
C GLY A 5 -2.04 -10.69 -28.32
N GLU A 6 -2.01 -11.91 -28.85
CA GLU A 6 -2.38 -13.14 -28.11
C GLU A 6 -1.39 -13.44 -26.97
N ASP A 7 -0.10 -13.12 -27.16
CA ASP A 7 0.94 -13.34 -26.14
C ASP A 7 0.76 -12.38 -24.95
N THR A 8 0.44 -11.10 -25.20
CA THR A 8 0.19 -10.13 -24.13
C THR A 8 -1.07 -10.39 -23.33
N GLU A 9 -2.17 -10.81 -23.97
CA GLU A 9 -3.41 -11.13 -23.26
C GLU A 9 -3.20 -12.35 -22.35
N SER A 10 -2.49 -13.38 -22.85
CA SER A 10 -2.16 -14.57 -22.08
C SER A 10 -1.29 -14.26 -20.84
N LEU A 11 -0.35 -13.30 -20.95
CA LEU A 11 0.48 -12.89 -19.82
C LEU A 11 -0.35 -12.33 -18.65
N TRP A 12 -1.39 -11.55 -18.94
CA TRP A 12 -2.21 -10.89 -17.93
C TRP A 12 -3.32 -11.77 -17.34
N GLU A 13 -3.65 -12.92 -17.95
CA GLU A 13 -4.71 -13.83 -17.45
C GLU A 13 -4.53 -14.20 -15.96
N SER A 14 -3.30 -14.46 -15.53
CA SER A 14 -2.99 -14.80 -14.14
C SER A 14 -3.24 -13.63 -13.17
N VAL A 15 -2.99 -12.41 -13.63
CA VAL A 15 -3.24 -11.18 -12.86
C VAL A 15 -4.74 -10.90 -12.81
N GLU A 16 -5.43 -11.03 -13.94
CA GLU A 16 -6.86 -10.74 -14.06
C GLU A 16 -7.72 -11.76 -13.30
N SER A 17 -7.37 -13.05 -13.34
CA SER A 17 -8.02 -14.08 -12.51
C SER A 17 -7.87 -13.82 -11.01
N ASN A 18 -6.81 -13.12 -10.58
CA ASN A 18 -6.56 -12.72 -9.20
C ASN A 18 -6.92 -11.25 -8.90
N ARG A 19 -7.49 -10.51 -9.85
CA ARG A 19 -7.71 -9.05 -9.77
C ARG A 19 -8.41 -8.63 -8.49
N TYR A 20 -9.42 -9.38 -8.06
CA TYR A 20 -10.17 -9.08 -6.84
C TYR A 20 -9.25 -9.07 -5.59
N ILE A 21 -8.43 -10.11 -5.46
CA ILE A 21 -7.50 -10.26 -4.33
C ILE A 21 -6.45 -9.15 -4.40
N LEU A 22 -5.84 -8.95 -5.57
CA LEU A 22 -4.83 -7.92 -5.78
C LEU A 22 -5.37 -6.53 -5.43
N SER A 23 -6.56 -6.19 -5.95
CA SER A 23 -7.20 -4.89 -5.72
C SER A 23 -7.55 -4.65 -4.24
N ARG A 24 -7.86 -5.72 -3.49
CA ARG A 24 -8.18 -5.64 -2.06
C ARG A 24 -6.95 -5.44 -1.18
N TYR A 25 -5.84 -6.12 -1.47
CA TYR A 25 -4.69 -6.17 -0.56
C TYR A 25 -3.58 -5.18 -0.93
N ILE A 26 -3.41 -4.84 -2.21
CA ILE A 26 -2.42 -3.87 -2.64
C ILE A 26 -2.82 -2.46 -2.18
N SER A 27 -1.82 -1.71 -1.73
CA SER A 27 -1.86 -0.26 -1.61
C SER A 27 -1.11 0.35 -2.79
N PRO A 28 -1.78 1.10 -3.69
CA PRO A 28 -1.16 1.68 -4.88
C PRO A 28 0.07 2.53 -4.57
N GLY A 29 0.02 3.37 -3.53
CA GLY A 29 1.14 4.23 -3.14
C GLY A 29 2.38 3.49 -2.59
N LYS A 30 2.31 2.17 -2.41
CA LYS A 30 3.52 1.35 -2.22
C LYS A 30 4.17 0.99 -3.56
N LEU A 31 3.38 0.73 -4.59
CA LEU A 31 3.91 0.28 -5.89
C LEU A 31 4.34 1.45 -6.78
N THR A 32 3.61 2.58 -6.77
CA THR A 32 3.88 3.69 -7.71
C THR A 32 5.33 4.17 -7.74
N PRO A 33 6.10 4.28 -6.63
CA PRO A 33 7.49 4.74 -6.70
C PRO A 33 8.37 3.82 -7.55
N TYR A 34 8.21 2.50 -7.42
CA TYR A 34 8.98 1.53 -8.21
C TYR A 34 8.57 1.56 -9.69
N LEU A 35 7.27 1.65 -9.94
CA LEU A 35 6.71 1.70 -11.30
C LEU A 35 7.14 2.98 -12.05
N ARG A 36 7.23 4.12 -11.35
CA ARG A 36 7.77 5.38 -11.87
C ARG A 36 9.26 5.27 -12.19
N GLN A 37 10.03 4.65 -11.29
CA GLN A 37 11.47 4.45 -11.46
C GLN A 37 11.78 3.53 -12.65
N CYS A 38 10.91 2.55 -12.94
CA CYS A 38 11.01 1.69 -14.12
C CYS A 38 10.38 2.27 -15.39
N LYS A 39 9.96 3.55 -15.37
CA LYS A 39 9.39 4.27 -16.53
C LYS A 39 8.15 3.61 -17.16
N VAL A 40 7.37 2.85 -16.37
CA VAL A 40 6.07 2.30 -16.81
C VAL A 40 4.90 3.15 -16.36
N LEU A 41 5.08 3.99 -15.33
CA LEU A 41 4.18 5.08 -14.97
C LEU A 41 4.88 6.43 -15.16
N ASP A 42 4.13 7.40 -15.67
CA ASP A 42 4.53 8.81 -15.61
C ASP A 42 3.92 9.52 -14.39
N GLU A 43 4.16 10.82 -14.25
CA GLU A 43 3.66 11.63 -13.13
C GLU A 43 2.14 11.77 -13.16
N GLN A 44 1.56 11.83 -14.36
CA GLN A 44 0.13 11.96 -14.55
C GLN A 44 -0.58 10.65 -14.20
N ASP A 45 -0.05 9.50 -14.62
CA ASP A 45 -0.54 8.17 -14.25
C ASP A 45 -0.54 8.00 -12.71
N GLU A 46 0.53 8.44 -12.04
CA GLU A 46 0.64 8.36 -10.58
C GLU A 46 -0.36 9.28 -9.87
N ASP A 47 -0.50 10.53 -10.31
CA ASP A 47 -1.47 11.46 -9.73
C ASP A 47 -2.91 10.97 -9.92
N GLU A 48 -3.23 10.42 -11.10
CA GLU A 48 -4.54 9.82 -11.36
C GLU A 48 -4.84 8.69 -10.37
N VAL A 49 -3.89 7.80 -10.12
CA VAL A 49 -4.06 6.65 -9.21
C VAL A 49 -4.15 7.09 -7.74
N LEU A 50 -3.33 8.06 -7.31
CA LEU A 50 -3.19 8.41 -5.91
C LEU A 50 -4.13 9.52 -5.45
N ASN A 51 -4.47 10.47 -6.31
CA ASN A 51 -5.12 11.72 -5.93
C ASN A 51 -6.46 11.96 -6.61
N SER A 52 -6.85 11.16 -7.63
CA SER A 52 -8.15 11.31 -8.28
C SER A 52 -9.32 11.19 -7.29
N LEU A 53 -10.20 12.20 -7.34
CA LEU A 53 -11.44 12.24 -6.56
C LEU A 53 -12.49 11.24 -7.08
N LEU A 54 -12.32 10.73 -8.31
CA LEU A 54 -13.21 9.72 -8.89
C LEU A 54 -12.93 8.32 -8.32
N LEU A 55 -11.72 8.08 -7.82
CA LEU A 55 -11.30 6.82 -7.24
C LEU A 55 -11.42 6.85 -5.72
N VAL A 56 -12.66 6.74 -5.24
CA VAL A 56 -13.03 6.91 -3.82
C VAL A 56 -12.38 5.85 -2.92
N SER A 57 -12.34 4.59 -3.36
CA SER A 57 -11.80 3.50 -2.55
C SER A 57 -10.41 3.07 -3.00
N LYS A 58 -9.62 2.52 -2.06
CA LYS A 58 -8.34 1.88 -2.37
C LYS A 58 -8.47 0.80 -3.45
N VAL A 59 -9.57 0.04 -3.43
CA VAL A 59 -9.85 -1.01 -4.41
C VAL A 59 -9.99 -0.42 -5.81
N ASN A 60 -10.71 0.71 -5.96
CA ASN A 60 -10.84 1.38 -7.26
C ASN A 60 -9.51 1.94 -7.74
N ARG A 61 -8.69 2.50 -6.83
CA ARG A 61 -7.35 3.00 -7.16
C ARG A 61 -6.43 1.88 -7.64
N THR A 62 -6.44 0.74 -6.97
CA THR A 62 -5.66 -0.42 -7.42
C THR A 62 -6.18 -0.97 -8.74
N GLY A 63 -7.51 -1.08 -8.92
CA GLY A 63 -8.09 -1.49 -10.19
C GLY A 63 -7.64 -0.60 -11.34
N ARG A 64 -7.68 0.72 -11.15
CA ARG A 64 -7.19 1.68 -12.13
C ARG A 64 -5.69 1.53 -12.42
N LEU A 65 -4.87 1.32 -11.39
CA LEU A 65 -3.45 1.04 -11.56
C LEU A 65 -3.21 -0.20 -12.44
N LEU A 66 -3.98 -1.27 -12.21
CA LEU A 66 -3.90 -2.48 -13.03
C LEU A 66 -4.30 -2.19 -14.48
N ASP A 67 -5.36 -1.41 -14.71
CA ASP A 67 -5.80 -1.03 -16.07
C ASP A 67 -4.71 -0.24 -16.81
N ILE A 68 -4.04 0.71 -16.13
CA ILE A 68 -2.95 1.49 -16.71
C ILE A 68 -1.78 0.57 -17.09
N LEU A 69 -1.36 -0.32 -16.18
CA LEU A 69 -0.25 -1.24 -16.42
C LEU A 69 -0.57 -2.26 -17.51
N HIS A 70 -1.81 -2.75 -17.58
CA HIS A 70 -2.30 -3.61 -18.67
C HIS A 70 -2.15 -2.91 -20.02
N GLY A 71 -2.49 -1.62 -20.09
CA GLY A 71 -2.28 -0.78 -21.26
C GLY A 71 -0.81 -0.59 -21.68
N LYS A 72 0.17 -0.91 -20.80
CA LYS A 72 1.60 -0.90 -21.13
C LYS A 72 2.11 -2.27 -21.63
N GLY A 73 1.23 -3.27 -21.80
CA GLY A 73 1.54 -4.58 -22.38
C GLY A 73 2.50 -5.42 -21.53
N GLU A 74 3.38 -6.18 -22.19
CA GLU A 74 4.38 -7.06 -21.55
C GLU A 74 5.27 -6.30 -20.56
N ARG A 75 5.71 -5.09 -20.92
CA ARG A 75 6.54 -4.26 -20.03
C ARG A 75 5.80 -3.91 -18.75
N GLY A 76 4.52 -3.55 -18.85
CA GLY A 76 3.67 -3.31 -17.68
C GLY A 76 3.57 -4.55 -16.78
N HIS A 77 3.39 -5.72 -17.38
CA HIS A 77 3.29 -7.00 -16.67
C HIS A 77 4.59 -7.34 -15.93
N VAL A 78 5.74 -7.26 -16.60
CA VAL A 78 7.06 -7.56 -16.01
C VAL A 78 7.33 -6.66 -14.80
N VAL A 79 7.17 -5.35 -14.95
CA VAL A 79 7.45 -4.41 -13.86
C VAL A 79 6.42 -4.56 -12.74
N PHE A 80 5.16 -4.84 -13.06
CA PHE A 80 4.16 -5.15 -12.05
C PHE A 80 4.58 -6.35 -11.20
N LEU A 81 5.02 -7.45 -11.83
CA LEU A 81 5.50 -8.62 -11.11
C LEU A 81 6.75 -8.34 -10.26
N GLU A 82 7.74 -7.59 -10.78
CA GLU A 82 8.90 -7.17 -9.97
C GLU A 82 8.45 -6.33 -8.75
N SER A 83 7.47 -5.44 -8.94
CA SER A 83 6.91 -4.63 -7.85
C SER A 83 6.16 -5.48 -6.81
N LEU A 84 5.41 -6.50 -7.24
CA LEU A 84 4.74 -7.45 -6.35
C LEU A 84 5.76 -8.27 -5.58
N GLU A 85 6.80 -8.76 -6.25
CA GLU A 85 7.85 -9.57 -5.65
C GLU A 85 8.57 -8.78 -4.53
N PHE A 86 8.77 -7.49 -4.73
CA PHE A 86 9.41 -6.61 -3.76
C PHE A 86 8.50 -6.27 -2.56
N TYR A 87 7.25 -5.85 -2.81
CA TYR A 87 6.37 -5.32 -1.75
C TYR A 87 5.36 -6.31 -1.18
N TYR A 88 4.96 -7.33 -1.95
CA TYR A 88 3.90 -8.28 -1.62
C TYR A 88 4.28 -9.70 -2.07
N PRO A 89 5.32 -10.31 -1.48
CA PRO A 89 5.84 -11.62 -1.90
C PRO A 89 4.77 -12.72 -1.96
N ASP A 90 3.79 -12.70 -1.04
CA ASP A 90 2.69 -13.67 -1.04
C ASP A 90 1.75 -13.50 -2.24
N LEU A 91 1.51 -12.26 -2.67
CA LEU A 91 0.70 -11.96 -3.85
C LEU A 91 1.45 -12.30 -5.13
N TYR A 92 2.76 -12.07 -5.18
CA TYR A 92 3.61 -12.53 -6.27
C TYR A 92 3.51 -14.05 -6.43
N LYS A 93 3.65 -14.79 -5.32
CA LYS A 93 3.54 -16.25 -5.33
C LYS A 93 2.14 -16.73 -5.72
N LEU A 94 1.09 -16.03 -5.28
CA LEU A 94 -0.29 -16.32 -5.67
C LEU A 94 -0.49 -16.19 -7.19
N VAL A 95 0.00 -15.11 -7.80
CA VAL A 95 -0.18 -14.82 -9.23
C VAL A 95 0.69 -15.74 -10.09
N THR A 96 1.94 -15.95 -9.70
CA THR A 96 2.94 -16.63 -10.56
C THR A 96 3.16 -18.09 -10.24
N GLY A 97 2.76 -18.56 -9.06
CA GLY A 97 3.10 -19.89 -8.52
C GLY A 97 4.58 -20.06 -8.15
N LYS A 98 5.40 -19.00 -8.24
CA LYS A 98 6.86 -19.06 -8.05
C LYS A 98 7.28 -18.43 -6.73
N GLU A 99 8.43 -18.85 -6.22
CA GLU A 99 9.06 -18.21 -5.06
C GLU A 99 9.67 -16.85 -5.43
N PRO A 100 9.51 -15.82 -4.57
CA PRO A 100 10.15 -14.52 -4.75
C PRO A 100 11.68 -14.63 -4.74
N THR A 101 12.28 -14.28 -5.85
CA THR A 101 13.72 -14.13 -6.08
C THR A 101 14.23 -12.69 -5.88
N ARG A 102 13.32 -11.72 -5.81
CA ARG A 102 13.58 -10.27 -5.64
C ARG A 102 14.47 -9.70 -6.73
N ARG A 103 14.02 -9.85 -7.99
CA ARG A 103 14.70 -9.28 -9.15
C ARG A 103 14.34 -7.81 -9.28
N PHE A 104 15.34 -7.03 -9.67
CA PHE A 104 15.24 -5.59 -9.93
C PHE A 104 15.78 -5.28 -11.32
N SER A 105 15.47 -6.15 -12.29
CA SER A 105 16.10 -6.09 -13.60
C SER A 105 15.69 -4.84 -14.37
N THR A 106 14.41 -4.44 -14.28
CA THR A 106 13.94 -3.27 -15.04
C THR A 106 14.55 -1.97 -14.53
N ILE A 107 14.50 -1.71 -13.22
CA ILE A 107 15.12 -0.51 -12.64
C ILE A 107 16.62 -0.44 -12.92
N VAL A 108 17.35 -1.56 -12.92
CA VAL A 108 18.78 -1.56 -13.26
C VAL A 108 18.99 -1.21 -14.74
N VAL A 109 18.10 -1.65 -15.63
CA VAL A 109 18.15 -1.27 -17.04
C VAL A 109 17.84 0.21 -17.24
N GLU A 110 16.82 0.74 -16.57
CA GLU A 110 16.37 2.13 -16.75
C GLU A 110 17.27 3.16 -16.05
N GLU A 111 17.83 2.81 -14.88
CA GLU A 111 18.43 3.77 -13.95
C GLU A 111 19.84 3.36 -13.51
N GLY A 112 20.32 2.19 -13.94
CA GLY A 112 21.61 1.64 -13.53
C GLY A 112 21.63 1.13 -12.09
N GLN A 113 22.79 0.58 -11.70
CA GLN A 113 23.01 0.06 -10.34
C GLN A 113 22.96 1.16 -9.28
N GLU A 114 23.45 2.35 -9.61
CA GLU A 114 23.40 3.51 -8.72
C GLU A 114 21.96 3.97 -8.50
N GLY A 115 21.14 4.02 -9.56
CA GLY A 115 19.72 4.36 -9.46
C GLY A 115 18.93 3.35 -8.61
N LEU A 116 19.19 2.04 -8.78
CA LEU A 116 18.62 1.02 -7.88
C LEU A 116 19.05 1.25 -6.42
N THR A 117 20.32 1.54 -6.19
CA THR A 117 20.85 1.76 -4.82
C THR A 117 20.19 2.97 -4.16
N GLN A 118 20.07 4.08 -4.90
CA GLN A 118 19.39 5.28 -4.42
C GLN A 118 17.91 5.02 -4.14
N PHE A 119 17.22 4.31 -5.04
CA PHE A 119 15.83 3.92 -4.84
C PHE A 119 15.63 3.11 -3.54
N LEU A 120 16.44 2.08 -3.33
CA LEU A 120 16.35 1.25 -2.12
C LEU A 120 16.68 2.05 -0.85
N MET A 121 17.67 2.93 -0.91
CA MET A 121 18.01 3.81 0.21
C MET A 121 16.83 4.73 0.58
N ASN A 122 16.17 5.32 -0.42
CA ASN A 122 14.99 6.16 -0.21
C ASN A 122 13.83 5.38 0.40
N GLU A 123 13.59 4.15 -0.05
CA GLU A 123 12.56 3.28 0.54
C GLU A 123 12.87 2.93 2.01
N VAL A 124 14.15 2.69 2.35
CA VAL A 124 14.57 2.48 3.74
C VAL A 124 14.34 3.74 4.59
N ILE A 125 14.73 4.91 4.10
CA ILE A 125 14.52 6.19 4.79
C ILE A 125 13.02 6.42 5.05
N LYS A 126 12.18 6.19 4.04
CA LYS A 126 10.72 6.29 4.14
C LYS A 126 10.16 5.34 5.20
N LEU A 127 10.60 4.08 5.23
CA LEU A 127 10.19 3.11 6.26
C LEU A 127 10.61 3.53 7.67
N GLN A 128 11.82 4.09 7.82
CA GLN A 128 12.29 4.62 9.10
C GLN A 128 11.44 5.81 9.56
N GLN A 129 11.10 6.74 8.66
CA GLN A 129 10.23 7.88 8.97
C GLN A 129 8.82 7.41 9.37
N GLN A 130 8.25 6.44 8.67
CA GLN A 130 6.95 5.87 9.01
C GLN A 130 6.96 5.19 10.39
N THR A 131 8.05 4.50 10.73
CA THR A 131 8.21 3.87 12.05
C THR A 131 8.24 4.93 13.16
N LYS A 132 9.06 5.98 12.99
CA LYS A 132 9.11 7.11 13.92
C LYS A 132 7.75 7.80 14.10
N ALA A 133 7.03 8.04 13.00
CA ALA A 133 5.71 8.66 13.06
C ALA A 133 4.69 7.80 13.84
N LYS A 134 4.71 6.48 13.65
CA LYS A 134 3.87 5.54 14.41
C LYS A 134 4.23 5.51 15.89
N ASP A 135 5.52 5.61 16.23
CA ASP A 135 5.96 5.66 17.62
C ASP A 135 5.47 6.92 18.33
N VAL A 136 5.56 8.09 17.67
CA VAL A 136 4.99 9.34 18.20
C VAL A 136 3.49 9.20 18.40
N GLN A 137 2.77 8.71 17.40
CA GLN A 137 1.32 8.49 17.50
C GLN A 137 0.95 7.53 18.64
N ARG A 138 1.75 6.49 18.87
CA ARG A 138 1.56 5.54 19.97
C ARG A 138 1.72 6.22 21.32
N VAL A 139 2.76 7.05 21.50
CA VAL A 139 2.98 7.80 22.74
C VAL A 139 1.81 8.75 23.01
N ASP A 140 1.33 9.46 21.99
CA ASP A 140 0.18 10.37 22.12
C ASP A 140 -1.10 9.61 22.51
N LEU A 141 -1.34 8.45 21.90
CA LEU A 141 -2.49 7.60 22.25
C LEU A 141 -2.42 7.09 23.70
N ILE A 142 -1.24 6.70 24.18
CA ILE A 142 -1.05 6.30 25.58
C ILE A 142 -1.32 7.48 26.52
N GLY A 143 -0.88 8.69 26.15
CA GLY A 143 -1.18 9.92 26.89
C GLY A 143 -2.69 10.17 27.00
N LYS A 144 -3.40 10.12 25.87
CA LYS A 144 -4.87 10.28 25.82
C LYS A 144 -5.60 9.21 26.61
N GLN A 145 -5.16 7.96 26.51
CA GLN A 145 -5.75 6.86 27.26
C GLN A 145 -5.65 7.11 28.77
N ARG A 146 -4.48 7.54 29.25
CA ARG A 146 -4.28 7.86 30.67
C ARG A 146 -5.20 8.99 31.15
N THR A 147 -5.35 10.06 30.36
CA THR A 147 -6.27 11.16 30.67
C THR A 147 -7.72 10.67 30.77
N LEU A 148 -8.17 9.89 29.79
CA LEU A 148 -9.53 9.32 29.79
C LEU A 148 -9.77 8.38 30.97
N GLU A 149 -8.78 7.58 31.36
CA GLU A 149 -8.86 6.71 32.54
C GLU A 149 -9.02 7.51 33.84
N ASP A 150 -8.32 8.63 33.98
CA ASP A 150 -8.43 9.50 35.14
C ASP A 150 -9.77 10.25 35.18
N GLU A 151 -10.28 10.71 34.04
CA GLU A 151 -11.63 11.30 33.92
C GLU A 151 -12.72 10.29 34.27
N TYR A 152 -12.60 9.05 33.75
CA TYR A 152 -13.53 7.97 34.08
C TYR A 152 -13.57 7.67 35.57
N LYS A 153 -12.41 7.64 36.25
CA LYS A 153 -12.35 7.46 37.71
C LYS A 153 -13.04 8.60 38.46
N LYS A 154 -12.82 9.85 38.05
CA LYS A 154 -13.47 11.02 38.67
C LYS A 154 -14.99 10.97 38.52
N LEU A 155 -15.49 10.71 37.31
CA LEU A 155 -16.92 10.57 37.05
C LEU A 155 -17.54 9.41 37.84
N ARG A 156 -16.82 8.29 37.95
CA ARG A 156 -17.27 7.15 38.76
C ARG A 156 -17.43 7.51 40.23
N LEU A 157 -16.46 8.23 40.81
CA LEU A 157 -16.53 8.68 42.21
C LEU A 157 -17.69 9.66 42.41
N ALA A 158 -17.83 10.67 41.56
CA ALA A 158 -18.93 11.64 41.63
C ALA A 158 -20.31 10.96 41.55
N ASN A 159 -20.46 9.95 40.69
CA ASN A 159 -21.71 9.17 40.59
C ASN A 159 -21.98 8.34 41.86
N GLN A 160 -20.95 7.77 42.49
CA GLN A 160 -21.10 7.05 43.75
C GLN A 160 -21.53 7.97 44.89
N GLU A 161 -20.92 9.15 44.99
CA GLU A 161 -21.29 10.18 45.98
C GLU A 161 -22.74 10.63 45.77
N LEU A 162 -23.13 10.95 44.53
CA LEU A 162 -24.50 11.36 44.19
C LEU A 162 -25.52 10.27 44.59
N SER A 163 -25.21 9.00 44.30
CA SER A 163 -26.09 7.87 44.66
C SER A 163 -26.22 7.72 46.18
N ALA A 164 -25.13 7.91 46.93
CA ALA A 164 -25.15 7.85 48.39
C ALA A 164 -26.02 8.98 49.00
N PHE A 165 -25.91 10.20 48.48
CA PHE A 165 -26.76 11.32 48.91
C PHE A 165 -28.26 11.09 48.61
N GLN A 166 -28.58 10.48 47.47
CA GLN A 166 -29.97 10.15 47.13
C GLN A 166 -30.58 9.08 48.06
N LEU A 167 -29.77 8.13 48.52
CA LEU A 167 -30.18 7.10 49.47
C LEU A 167 -30.32 7.62 50.90
N SER A 168 -29.56 8.64 51.30
CA SER A 168 -29.65 9.23 52.64
C SER A 168 -30.80 10.22 52.83
N ASN A 169 -31.37 10.71 51.72
CA ASN A 169 -32.45 11.72 51.71
C ASN A 169 -33.84 11.13 51.42
N ASN A 170 -33.96 9.80 51.35
CA ASN A 170 -35.20 9.02 51.30
C ASN A 170 -35.35 8.21 52.58
#